data_AF-A0A6P7MUB0-F1
#
_entry.id   AF-A0A6P7MUB0-F1
#
_cell.length_a   1.000
_cell.length_b   1.000
_cell.length_c   1.000
_cell.angle_alpha   90.00
_cell.angle_beta   90.00
_cell.angle_gamma   90.00
#
_symmetry.space_group_name_H-M   'P 1'
#
loop_
_entity.id
_entity.type
_entity.pdbx_description
1 polymer ?
#
loop_
_entity_poly.entity_id
_entity_poly.type
_entity_poly.pdbx_seq_one_letter_code
_entity_poly.pdbx_strand_id
1 'polypeptide(L)'
;MMWMLFFLGAVLWALGSEETSSGTAQQLRDLHCPPCEQIHCSTRRTLKLQCKGGVTTGVCGCCPVCARTEGETCGGTWDYLGKCDEGLVCVYQDAGDNKPDAERTGICRTVIEPLDAEDCRPQCTWEYCRANPTEICSARYASLEKAACQGSCQHTSCSSCLLLKVPSCPQTCTPSDSTCLQRFGKCVHRHLTATHSPVCQGLQDTPEGHFVCLEPACQNTPS
;
A
#
# COMPACT_ATOMS: atom_id res chain seq x y z
N MET A 1 -42.53 14.97 87.73
CA MET A 1 -42.61 13.50 87.61
C MET A 1 -42.01 13.12 86.27
N MET A 2 -40.98 12.27 86.29
CA MET A 2 -40.17 11.76 85.16
C MET A 2 -39.22 12.78 84.49
N TRP A 3 -38.01 13.01 85.02
CA TRP A 3 -36.74 12.30 84.69
C TRP A 3 -36.48 12.22 83.17
N MET A 4 -35.58 13.05 82.62
CA MET A 4 -34.11 12.83 82.51
C MET A 4 -33.75 11.49 81.84
N LEU A 5 -32.87 11.59 80.83
CA LEU A 5 -32.26 10.58 79.94
C LEU A 5 -32.64 10.95 78.48
N PHE A 6 -31.75 11.41 77.61
CA PHE A 6 -30.41 10.92 77.35
C PHE A 6 -29.48 12.05 76.90
N PHE A 7 -28.33 12.12 77.58
CA PHE A 7 -27.08 12.63 77.05
C PHE A 7 -26.67 11.82 75.81
N LEU A 8 -26.33 12.51 74.72
CA LEU A 8 -25.28 12.19 73.73
C LEU A 8 -25.55 13.01 72.46
N GLY A 9 -25.05 14.24 72.44
CA GLY A 9 -25.17 15.16 71.32
C GLY A 9 -24.28 16.38 71.54
N ALA A 10 -23.06 16.14 72.02
CA ALA A 10 -22.01 17.15 72.03
C ALA A 10 -21.37 17.21 70.63
N VAL A 11 -20.90 18.40 70.27
CA VAL A 11 -20.25 18.78 69.00
C VAL A 11 -21.23 19.19 67.89
N LEU A 12 -21.98 20.27 68.15
CA LEU A 12 -22.19 21.29 67.14
C LEU A 12 -21.04 22.29 67.21
N TRP A 13 -20.53 22.64 66.01
CA TRP A 13 -19.76 23.83 65.67
C TRP A 13 -18.22 23.80 65.86
N ALA A 14 -17.54 23.35 64.81
CA ALA A 14 -16.36 24.03 64.29
C ALA A 14 -16.35 23.84 62.77
N LEU A 15 -16.64 24.93 62.02
CA LEU A 15 -16.30 25.01 60.60
C LEU A 15 -14.77 25.02 60.51
N GLY A 16 -14.17 23.85 60.31
CA GLY A 16 -12.85 23.74 59.72
C GLY A 16 -13.03 23.72 58.21
N SER A 17 -12.55 24.74 57.51
CA SER A 17 -12.28 24.63 56.08
C SER A 17 -11.29 23.48 55.88
N GLU A 18 -11.75 22.38 55.31
CA GLU A 18 -10.86 21.39 54.72
C GLU A 18 -10.10 22.09 53.60
N GLU A 19 -8.81 22.34 53.87
CA GLU A 19 -7.76 22.48 52.88
C GLU A 19 -7.84 21.26 51.97
N THR A 20 -8.65 21.37 50.92
CA THR A 20 -8.58 20.49 49.76
C THR A 20 -7.21 20.72 49.16
N SER A 21 -6.27 19.86 49.55
CA SER A 21 -5.00 19.63 48.87
C SER A 21 -5.33 19.23 47.44
N SER A 22 -5.56 20.26 46.62
CA SER A 22 -5.60 20.19 45.18
C SER A 22 -4.17 19.92 44.75
N GLY A 23 -3.81 18.64 44.81
CA GLY A 23 -2.72 18.09 44.02
C GLY A 23 -3.07 18.41 42.58
N THR A 24 -2.58 19.57 42.12
CA THR A 24 -2.59 19.94 40.72
C THR A 24 -1.82 18.84 40.01
N ALA A 25 -2.58 17.98 39.32
CA ALA A 25 -2.09 17.27 38.18
C ALA A 25 -1.35 18.30 37.32
N GLN A 26 -0.02 18.31 37.42
CA GLN A 26 0.80 19.12 36.55
C GLN A 26 0.47 18.65 35.14
N GLN A 27 -0.27 19.51 34.41
CA GLN A 27 -0.43 19.42 32.98
C GLN A 27 0.94 19.10 32.39
N LEU A 28 1.08 17.93 31.76
CA LEU A 28 2.16 17.68 30.83
C LEU A 28 2.09 18.79 29.78
N ARG A 29 3.00 19.75 29.88
CA ARG A 29 3.16 20.76 28.83
C ARG A 29 3.61 20.02 27.59
N ASP A 30 2.87 20.19 26.50
CA ASP A 30 3.30 19.75 25.19
C ASP A 30 4.72 20.27 24.92
N LEU A 31 5.63 19.35 24.61
CA LEU A 31 7.02 19.67 24.33
C LEU A 31 7.09 20.36 22.97
N HIS A 32 7.42 21.65 22.98
CA HIS A 32 7.61 22.44 21.77
C HIS A 32 9.09 22.76 21.58
N CYS A 33 9.55 22.69 20.32
CA CYS A 33 10.89 23.11 19.97
C CYS A 33 11.02 24.64 20.01
N PRO A 34 12.11 25.19 20.56
CA PRO A 34 12.38 26.62 20.50
C PRO A 34 12.78 27.04 19.07
N PRO A 35 12.78 28.36 18.77
CA PRO A 35 13.33 28.88 17.51
C PRO A 35 14.76 28.41 17.27
N CYS A 36 15.12 28.16 16.01
CA CYS A 36 16.42 27.58 15.66
C CYS A 36 17.62 28.44 16.11
N GLU A 37 17.43 29.76 16.21
CA GLU A 37 18.45 30.71 16.69
C GLU A 37 18.84 30.44 18.16
N GLN A 38 17.95 29.80 18.92
CA GLN A 38 18.17 29.42 20.31
C GLN A 38 18.73 27.99 20.44
N ILE A 39 18.91 27.26 19.33
CA ILE A 39 19.41 25.89 19.31
C ILE A 39 20.88 25.88 18.89
N HIS A 40 21.74 25.43 19.79
CA HIS A 40 23.17 25.28 19.50
C HIS A 40 23.47 23.93 18.85
N CYS A 41 23.66 23.95 17.52
CA CYS A 41 24.14 22.79 16.79
C CYS A 41 25.65 22.63 16.96
N SER A 42 26.14 21.41 17.20
CA SER A 42 27.57 21.15 17.32
C SER A 42 28.29 21.44 15.99
N THR A 43 29.07 22.51 15.93
CA THR A 43 29.71 23.05 14.72
C THR A 43 30.71 22.08 14.05
N ARG A 44 31.27 21.13 14.83
CA ARG A 44 32.13 20.05 14.30
C ARG A 44 31.40 19.04 13.41
N ARG A 45 30.07 18.96 13.51
CA ARG A 45 29.25 18.02 12.73
C ARG A 45 28.68 18.69 11.48
N THR A 46 28.23 19.95 11.57
CA THR A 46 27.57 20.70 10.48
C THR A 46 28.34 20.77 9.16
N LEU A 47 29.67 20.90 9.20
CA LEU A 47 30.52 21.09 8.00
C LEU A 47 31.34 19.85 7.60
N LYS A 48 31.26 18.75 8.35
CA LYS A 48 32.10 17.53 8.16
C LYS A 48 31.36 16.22 8.44
N LEU A 49 30.04 16.20 8.40
CA LEU A 49 29.28 14.96 8.51
C LEU A 49 29.60 14.07 7.30
N GLN A 50 30.41 13.04 7.53
CA GLN A 50 30.61 11.94 6.58
C GLN A 50 29.47 10.95 6.80
N CYS A 51 28.34 11.21 6.15
CA CYS A 51 27.17 10.36 6.25
C CYS A 51 27.25 9.22 5.23
N LYS A 52 26.76 8.05 5.63
CA LYS A 52 26.57 6.91 4.73
C LYS A 52 25.51 7.23 3.67
N GLY A 53 24.45 7.94 4.08
CA GLY A 53 23.45 8.56 3.21
C GLY A 53 23.62 10.08 3.13
N GLY A 54 22.54 10.78 2.82
CA GLY A 54 22.44 12.24 2.84
C GLY A 54 22.43 12.86 4.24
N VAL A 55 22.27 14.18 4.27
CA VAL A 55 22.16 14.98 5.49
C VAL A 55 20.72 15.47 5.63
N THR A 56 20.10 15.19 6.76
CA THR A 56 18.75 15.64 7.15
C THR A 56 18.81 16.44 8.46
N THR A 57 17.67 16.74 9.06
CA THR A 57 17.58 17.52 10.31
C THR A 57 17.09 16.66 11.47
N GLY A 58 17.59 16.97 12.68
CA GLY A 58 17.16 16.33 13.92
C GLY A 58 15.71 16.60 14.29
N VAL A 59 15.32 16.17 15.50
CA VAL A 59 13.94 16.26 16.05
C VAL A 59 13.31 17.65 15.87
N CYS A 60 14.04 18.72 16.22
CA CYS A 60 13.54 20.09 16.10
C CYS A 60 13.75 20.74 14.73
N GLY A 61 14.25 20.01 13.72
CA GLY A 61 14.40 20.54 12.36
C GLY A 61 15.56 21.52 12.14
N CYS A 62 16.31 21.90 13.18
CA CYS A 62 17.34 22.94 13.06
C CYS A 62 18.75 22.42 12.80
N CYS A 63 19.15 21.31 13.44
CA CYS A 63 20.52 20.81 13.36
C CYS A 63 20.67 19.70 12.33
N PRO A 64 21.72 19.72 11.48
CA PRO A 64 21.95 18.65 10.53
C PRO A 64 22.45 17.38 11.21
N VAL A 65 21.94 16.25 10.74
CA VAL A 65 22.24 14.88 11.16
C VAL A 65 22.30 13.97 9.93
N CYS A 66 22.89 12.79 10.03
CA CYS A 66 22.84 11.83 8.93
C CYS A 66 21.45 11.25 8.75
N ALA A 67 20.99 11.16 7.51
CA ALA A 67 19.78 10.46 7.16
C ALA A 67 19.98 8.93 7.27
N ARG A 68 18.88 8.23 7.54
CA ARG A 68 18.83 6.77 7.65
C ARG A 68 18.77 6.13 6.27
N THR A 69 19.67 5.20 6.01
CA THR A 69 19.73 4.49 4.71
C THR A 69 18.76 3.31 4.68
N GLU A 70 18.58 2.71 3.49
CA GLU A 70 17.67 1.59 3.30
C GLU A 70 17.95 0.45 4.29
N GLY A 71 16.88 -0.06 4.91
CA GLY A 71 16.94 -1.11 5.93
C GLY A 71 17.23 -0.61 7.36
N GLU A 72 17.56 0.67 7.56
CA GLU A 72 17.79 1.22 8.90
C GLU A 72 16.50 1.63 9.61
N THR A 73 16.51 1.58 10.94
CA THR A 73 15.41 2.00 11.80
C THR A 73 15.16 3.50 11.72
N CYS A 74 13.89 3.89 11.66
CA CYS A 74 13.42 5.26 11.53
C CYS A 74 12.15 5.52 12.34
N GLY A 75 11.77 6.79 12.44
CA GLY A 75 10.56 7.22 13.14
C GLY A 75 10.78 7.35 14.65
N GLY A 76 9.88 6.79 15.44
CA GLY A 76 9.78 7.08 16.86
C GLY A 76 9.04 8.39 17.14
N THR A 77 8.77 8.68 18.41
CA THR A 77 8.10 9.93 18.78
C THR A 77 8.98 11.13 18.36
N TRP A 78 8.46 12.01 17.52
CA TRP A 78 9.22 13.15 16.95
C TRP A 78 10.44 12.76 16.09
N ASP A 79 10.43 11.58 15.48
CA ASP A 79 11.52 11.08 14.61
C ASP A 79 12.88 10.95 15.33
N TYR A 80 12.90 10.73 16.65
CA TYR A 80 14.17 10.64 17.37
C TYR A 80 15.02 9.44 16.94
N LEU A 81 14.41 8.38 16.40
CA LEU A 81 15.14 7.23 15.82
C LEU A 81 15.78 7.59 14.47
N GLY A 82 15.34 8.68 13.84
CA GLY A 82 15.93 9.25 12.63
C GLY A 82 14.96 9.30 11.46
N LYS A 83 15.31 10.16 10.50
CA LYS A 83 14.58 10.34 9.24
C LYS A 83 15.30 9.63 8.12
N CYS A 84 14.54 9.01 7.22
CA CYS A 84 15.09 8.31 6.06
C CYS A 84 15.76 9.28 5.08
N ASP A 85 16.69 8.74 4.31
CA ASP A 85 17.39 9.46 3.24
C ASP A 85 16.47 9.82 2.08
N GLU A 86 16.96 10.69 1.20
CA GLU A 86 16.21 11.11 0.01
C GLU A 86 15.78 9.89 -0.83
N GLY A 87 14.49 9.84 -1.19
CA GLY A 87 13.89 8.72 -1.94
C GLY A 87 13.48 7.51 -1.09
N LEU A 88 13.65 7.56 0.23
CA LEU A 88 13.23 6.51 1.17
C LEU A 88 12.08 7.00 2.06
N VAL A 89 11.17 6.09 2.43
CA VAL A 89 10.09 6.36 3.39
C VAL A 89 10.18 5.43 4.59
N CYS A 90 9.82 5.96 5.77
CA CYS A 90 9.79 5.19 6.99
C CYS A 90 8.53 4.32 7.05
N VAL A 91 8.69 3.01 6.85
CA VAL A 91 7.58 2.05 6.89
C VAL A 91 7.46 1.48 8.30
N TYR A 92 6.39 1.87 9.00
CA TYR A 92 6.08 1.39 10.35
C TYR A 92 5.65 -0.08 10.32
N GLN A 93 6.15 -0.88 11.26
CA GLN A 93 5.69 -2.26 11.42
C GLN A 93 4.40 -2.21 12.27
N ASP A 94 3.34 -2.86 11.80
CA ASP A 94 2.03 -2.82 12.46
C ASP A 94 2.13 -3.25 13.92
N ALA A 95 1.82 -2.33 14.83
CA ALA A 95 1.56 -2.65 16.22
C ALA A 95 0.23 -3.42 16.27
N GLY A 96 0.31 -4.74 16.15
CA GLY A 96 -0.78 -5.62 16.56
C GLY A 96 -1.19 -5.28 17.99
N ASP A 97 -2.47 -4.96 18.17
CA ASP A 97 -3.22 -4.86 19.42
C ASP A 97 -2.69 -3.92 20.52
N ASN A 98 -3.42 -2.81 20.70
CA ASN A 98 -3.67 -2.13 21.97
C ASN A 98 -2.48 -1.98 22.95
N LYS A 99 -1.45 -1.24 22.55
CA LYS A 99 -0.60 -0.50 23.51
C LYS A 99 -0.59 0.99 23.15
N PRO A 100 -1.19 1.86 23.98
CA PRO A 100 -1.16 3.31 23.74
C PRO A 100 0.26 3.91 23.85
N ASP A 101 1.22 3.15 24.37
CA ASP A 101 2.59 3.59 24.63
C ASP A 101 3.64 2.90 23.73
N ALA A 102 3.23 2.12 22.72
CA ALA A 102 4.17 1.50 21.79
C ALA A 102 4.66 2.55 20.77
N GLU A 103 5.90 2.97 20.94
CA GLU A 103 6.56 3.93 20.07
C GLU A 103 6.55 3.47 18.60
N ARG A 104 5.98 4.29 17.71
CA ARG A 104 5.85 3.98 16.28
C ARG A 104 7.23 3.93 15.62
N THR A 105 7.82 2.74 15.61
CA THR A 105 9.12 2.46 15.00
C THR A 105 8.93 1.88 13.61
N GLY A 106 9.74 2.33 12.65
CA GLY A 106 9.70 1.85 11.27
C GLY A 106 11.08 1.51 10.72
N ILE A 107 11.11 1.13 9.45
CA ILE A 107 12.31 0.82 8.67
C ILE A 107 12.29 1.64 7.38
N CYS A 108 13.42 2.23 7.00
CA CYS A 108 13.55 2.96 5.74
C CYS A 108 13.49 2.01 4.56
N ARG A 109 12.55 2.25 3.64
CA ARG A 109 12.39 1.48 2.41
C ARG A 109 12.31 2.41 1.21
N THR A 110 12.81 1.92 0.08
CA THR A 110 12.61 2.58 -1.20
C THR A 110 11.12 2.63 -1.51
N VAL A 111 10.60 3.84 -1.75
CA VAL A 111 9.30 3.99 -2.41
C VAL A 111 9.60 4.09 -3.88
N ILE A 112 9.94 2.96 -4.48
CA ILE A 112 9.59 2.77 -5.88
C ILE A 112 8.09 2.47 -5.86
N GLU A 113 7.27 3.48 -5.55
CA GLU A 113 6.05 3.59 -6.32
C GLU A 113 6.56 3.78 -7.76
N PRO A 114 6.25 2.88 -8.70
CA PRO A 114 6.39 3.26 -10.08
C PRO A 114 5.50 4.49 -10.24
N LEU A 115 6.12 5.67 -10.19
CA LEU A 115 5.54 6.95 -10.59
C LEU A 115 4.81 6.64 -11.89
N ASP A 116 3.50 6.63 -11.76
CA ASP A 116 2.49 6.25 -12.73
C ASP A 116 3.05 5.54 -13.96
N ALA A 117 2.87 4.23 -14.01
CA ALA A 117 2.64 3.65 -15.33
C ALA A 117 1.50 4.46 -15.92
N GLU A 118 1.85 5.36 -16.86
CA GLU A 118 1.04 6.28 -17.65
C GLU A 118 -0.45 6.00 -17.46
N ASP A 119 -1.28 7.02 -17.16
CA ASP A 119 -2.73 6.81 -17.03
C ASP A 119 -3.32 6.30 -18.35
N CYS A 120 -3.21 4.99 -18.59
CA CYS A 120 -3.40 4.34 -19.87
C CYS A 120 -4.90 4.21 -20.10
N ARG A 121 -5.47 5.26 -20.70
CA ARG A 121 -6.90 5.36 -20.95
C ARG A 121 -7.20 5.53 -22.44
N PRO A 122 -8.31 4.95 -22.92
CA PRO A 122 -9.24 4.08 -22.20
C PRO A 122 -8.64 2.68 -21.98
N GLN A 123 -9.03 1.99 -20.90
CA GLN A 123 -8.63 0.59 -20.69
C GLN A 123 -9.46 -0.34 -21.57
N CYS A 124 -8.84 -1.38 -22.12
CA CYS A 124 -9.59 -2.43 -22.79
C CYS A 124 -10.38 -3.22 -21.73
N THR A 125 -11.65 -2.85 -21.54
CA THR A 125 -12.62 -3.67 -20.81
C THR A 125 -13.63 -4.24 -21.78
N TRP A 126 -14.29 -5.31 -21.35
CA TRP A 126 -15.40 -5.91 -22.06
C TRP A 126 -16.48 -4.88 -22.44
N GLU A 127 -16.90 -4.07 -21.47
CA GLU A 127 -17.94 -3.05 -21.66
C GLU A 127 -17.48 -1.98 -22.64
N TYR A 128 -16.25 -1.49 -22.47
CA TYR A 128 -15.69 -0.45 -23.31
C TYR A 128 -15.58 -0.89 -24.77
N CYS A 129 -14.98 -2.06 -25.01
CA CYS A 129 -14.77 -2.55 -26.36
C CYS A 129 -16.04 -3.02 -27.05
N ARG A 130 -17.07 -3.42 -26.29
CA ARG A 130 -18.38 -3.76 -26.85
C ARG A 130 -19.09 -2.53 -27.36
N ALA A 131 -19.01 -1.44 -26.61
CA ALA A 131 -19.56 -0.15 -27.02
C ALA A 131 -18.75 0.48 -28.16
N ASN A 132 -17.45 0.19 -28.23
CA ASN A 132 -16.51 0.87 -29.12
C ASN A 132 -15.61 -0.13 -29.89
N PRO A 133 -16.15 -0.90 -30.86
CA PRO A 133 -15.45 -2.03 -31.46
C PRO A 133 -14.21 -1.64 -32.29
N THR A 134 -14.11 -0.40 -32.75
CA THR A 134 -12.99 0.09 -33.58
C THR A 134 -12.00 0.96 -32.82
N GLU A 135 -12.30 1.33 -31.58
CA GLU A 135 -11.45 2.24 -30.81
C GLU A 135 -10.16 1.57 -30.32
N ILE A 136 -9.18 2.41 -30.03
CA ILE A 136 -7.90 2.00 -29.45
C ILE A 136 -8.00 2.09 -27.93
N CYS A 137 -7.53 1.05 -27.25
CA CYS A 137 -7.53 0.96 -25.79
C CYS A 137 -6.24 0.33 -25.29
N SER A 138 -5.96 0.52 -24.01
CA SER A 138 -4.82 -0.06 -23.29
C SER A 138 -5.09 -1.52 -22.93
N ALA A 139 -4.31 -2.45 -23.50
CA ALA A 139 -4.39 -3.88 -23.19
C ALA A 139 -3.44 -4.29 -22.06
N ARG A 140 -2.86 -3.34 -21.32
CA ARG A 140 -1.96 -3.58 -20.17
C ARG A 140 -2.38 -4.72 -19.24
N TYR A 141 -3.69 -4.87 -18.98
CA TYR A 141 -4.25 -5.92 -18.12
C TYR A 141 -5.05 -6.99 -18.88
N ALA A 142 -5.34 -6.77 -20.17
CA ALA A 142 -6.14 -7.65 -21.01
C ALA A 142 -5.30 -8.52 -21.96
N SER A 143 -4.01 -8.21 -22.13
CA SER A 143 -3.11 -8.99 -22.98
C SER A 143 -2.52 -10.20 -22.25
N LEU A 144 -2.37 -11.30 -22.99
CA LEU A 144 -1.72 -12.51 -22.52
C LEU A 144 -0.20 -12.36 -22.40
N GLU A 145 0.38 -11.51 -23.24
CA GLU A 145 1.83 -11.33 -23.34
C GLU A 145 2.20 -9.85 -23.24
N LYS A 146 3.43 -9.59 -22.79
CA LYS A 146 3.98 -8.23 -22.77
C LYS A 146 5.02 -8.02 -23.84
N ALA A 147 4.79 -7.06 -24.72
CA ALA A 147 5.69 -6.69 -25.80
C ALA A 147 6.46 -5.41 -25.44
N ALA A 148 7.79 -5.51 -25.26
CA ALA A 148 8.62 -4.39 -24.83
C ALA A 148 8.51 -3.15 -25.75
N CYS A 149 8.27 -3.34 -27.05
CA CYS A 149 8.11 -2.25 -28.01
C CYS A 149 6.79 -1.46 -27.86
N GLN A 150 5.79 -2.03 -27.18
CA GLN A 150 4.45 -1.44 -27.01
C GLN A 150 4.35 -0.54 -25.76
N GLY A 151 5.46 -0.37 -25.03
CA GLY A 151 5.50 0.40 -23.80
C GLY A 151 4.67 -0.22 -22.68
N SER A 152 4.36 0.58 -21.65
CA SER A 152 3.63 0.14 -20.45
C SER A 152 2.12 -0.06 -20.66
N CYS A 153 1.52 0.63 -21.63
CA CYS A 153 0.07 0.61 -21.88
C CYS A 153 -0.37 -0.48 -22.86
N GLN A 154 0.52 -0.87 -23.77
CA GLN A 154 0.26 -1.87 -24.80
C GLN A 154 -1.07 -1.67 -25.54
N HIS A 155 -1.16 -0.56 -26.27
CA HIS A 155 -2.39 -0.20 -26.95
C HIS A 155 -2.72 -1.19 -28.08
N THR A 156 -3.98 -1.59 -28.17
CA THR A 156 -4.51 -2.40 -29.26
C THR A 156 -5.91 -1.91 -29.66
N SER A 157 -6.46 -2.45 -30.74
CA SER A 157 -7.84 -2.18 -31.14
C SER A 157 -8.80 -3.07 -30.37
N CYS A 158 -9.96 -2.53 -29.97
CA CYS A 158 -11.04 -3.32 -29.40
C CYS A 158 -11.52 -4.47 -30.30
N SER A 159 -11.32 -4.35 -31.62
CA SER A 159 -11.59 -5.42 -32.59
C SER A 159 -10.65 -6.63 -32.45
N SER A 160 -9.51 -6.46 -31.77
CA SER A 160 -8.56 -7.52 -31.43
C SER A 160 -8.89 -8.22 -30.10
N CYS A 161 -9.96 -7.82 -29.42
CA CYS A 161 -10.37 -8.39 -28.14
C CYS A 161 -11.47 -9.45 -28.33
N LEU A 162 -11.43 -10.49 -27.49
CA LEU A 162 -12.34 -11.63 -27.53
C LEU A 162 -12.59 -12.21 -26.13
N LEU A 163 -13.63 -13.02 -26.01
CA LEU A 163 -13.84 -13.88 -24.85
C LEU A 163 -13.33 -15.29 -25.12
N LEU A 164 -12.51 -15.77 -24.20
CA LEU A 164 -12.06 -17.15 -24.12
C LEU A 164 -12.97 -17.95 -23.19
N LYS A 165 -13.83 -18.79 -23.77
CA LYS A 165 -14.66 -19.74 -23.04
C LYS A 165 -13.91 -21.05 -22.83
N VAL A 166 -13.86 -21.50 -21.58
CA VAL A 166 -13.27 -22.80 -21.26
C VAL A 166 -14.11 -23.90 -21.91
N PRO A 167 -13.54 -24.76 -22.78
CA PRO A 167 -14.30 -25.82 -23.42
C PRO A 167 -14.74 -26.88 -22.40
N SER A 168 -15.94 -27.43 -22.59
CA SER A 168 -16.46 -28.50 -21.75
C SER A 168 -15.73 -29.82 -22.07
N CYS A 169 -14.81 -30.20 -21.20
CA CYS A 169 -14.09 -31.47 -21.27
C CYS A 169 -14.43 -32.31 -20.02
N PRO A 170 -14.91 -33.55 -20.17
CA PRO A 170 -15.44 -34.34 -19.05
C PRO A 170 -14.36 -34.94 -18.13
N GLN A 171 -13.08 -34.80 -18.46
CA GLN A 171 -12.00 -35.42 -17.70
C GLN A 171 -11.73 -34.67 -16.39
N THR A 172 -11.82 -35.38 -15.26
CA THR A 172 -11.35 -34.91 -13.95
C THR A 172 -10.07 -35.66 -13.60
N CYS A 173 -8.92 -34.99 -13.69
CA CYS A 173 -7.60 -35.61 -13.55
C CYS A 173 -6.92 -35.22 -12.24
N THR A 174 -6.10 -36.11 -11.68
CA THR A 174 -5.11 -35.73 -10.65
C THR A 174 -3.85 -35.17 -11.32
N PRO A 175 -3.04 -34.35 -10.64
CA PRO A 175 -1.81 -33.77 -11.23
C PRO A 175 -0.76 -34.81 -11.65
N SER A 176 -0.80 -36.03 -11.09
CA SER A 176 0.15 -37.10 -11.38
C SER A 176 -0.30 -38.08 -12.48
N ASP A 177 -1.58 -38.06 -12.88
CA ASP A 177 -2.10 -38.94 -13.93
C ASP A 177 -1.83 -38.35 -15.32
N SER A 178 -0.63 -38.62 -15.83
CA SER A 178 -0.19 -38.16 -17.15
C SER A 178 -1.10 -38.65 -18.29
N THR A 179 -1.72 -39.81 -18.16
CA THR A 179 -2.62 -40.36 -19.20
C THR A 179 -3.94 -39.60 -19.24
N CYS A 180 -4.52 -39.29 -18.07
CA CYS A 180 -5.70 -38.45 -17.98
C CYS A 180 -5.43 -37.03 -18.50
N LEU A 181 -4.32 -36.41 -18.06
CA LEU A 181 -3.92 -35.06 -18.49
C LEU A 181 -3.73 -34.99 -20.02
N GLN A 182 -3.12 -36.01 -20.63
CA GLN A 182 -3.00 -36.08 -22.09
C GLN A 182 -4.37 -36.21 -22.79
N ARG A 183 -5.31 -36.97 -22.22
CA ARG A 183 -6.67 -37.09 -22.79
C ARG A 183 -7.44 -35.78 -22.69
N PHE A 184 -7.33 -35.09 -21.55
CA PHE A 184 -7.87 -33.75 -21.36
C PHE A 184 -7.30 -32.78 -22.40
N GLY A 185 -5.97 -32.75 -22.59
CA GLY A 185 -5.32 -31.91 -23.60
C GLY A 185 -5.81 -32.20 -25.02
N LYS A 186 -6.00 -33.48 -25.39
CA LYS A 186 -6.59 -33.87 -26.68
C LYS A 186 -8.03 -33.38 -26.84
N CYS A 187 -8.83 -33.41 -25.77
CA CYS A 187 -10.18 -32.86 -25.77
C CYS A 187 -10.17 -31.36 -26.07
N VAL A 188 -9.38 -30.59 -25.33
CA VAL A 188 -9.23 -29.14 -25.52
C VAL A 188 -8.77 -28.82 -26.96
N HIS A 189 -7.76 -29.54 -27.46
CA HIS A 189 -7.24 -29.33 -28.82
C HIS A 189 -8.30 -29.55 -29.90
N ARG A 190 -9.19 -30.54 -29.72
CA ARG A 190 -10.31 -30.77 -30.64
C ARG A 190 -11.29 -29.59 -30.66
N HIS A 191 -11.55 -28.95 -29.53
CA HIS A 191 -12.39 -27.76 -29.47
C HIS A 191 -11.74 -26.56 -30.17
N LEU A 192 -10.42 -26.38 -30.00
CA LEU A 192 -9.67 -25.29 -30.63
C LEU A 192 -9.57 -25.43 -32.15
N THR A 193 -9.47 -26.65 -32.66
CA THR A 193 -9.30 -26.95 -34.10
C THR A 193 -10.62 -27.15 -34.85
N ALA A 194 -11.76 -27.07 -34.17
CA ALA A 194 -13.07 -27.16 -34.81
C ALA A 194 -13.33 -25.95 -35.72
N THR A 195 -13.97 -26.18 -36.88
CA THR A 195 -14.27 -25.16 -37.91
C THR A 195 -15.05 -23.95 -37.36
N HIS A 196 -15.87 -24.18 -36.33
CA HIS A 196 -16.45 -23.13 -35.49
C HIS A 196 -15.99 -23.38 -34.06
N SER A 197 -14.82 -22.83 -33.70
CA SER A 197 -14.29 -22.97 -32.35
C SER A 197 -15.20 -22.23 -31.36
N PRO A 198 -15.87 -22.93 -30.42
CA PRO A 198 -16.70 -22.28 -29.41
C PRO A 198 -15.85 -21.57 -28.33
N VAL A 199 -14.53 -21.72 -28.38
CA VAL A 199 -13.59 -21.18 -27.39
C VAL A 199 -13.37 -19.70 -27.59
N CYS A 200 -13.28 -19.24 -28.83
CA CYS A 200 -13.06 -17.83 -29.17
C CYS A 200 -14.35 -17.24 -29.71
N GLN A 201 -15.00 -16.39 -28.92
CA GLN A 201 -16.21 -15.70 -29.32
C GLN A 201 -15.99 -14.19 -29.40
N GLY A 202 -16.67 -13.55 -30.36
CA GLY A 202 -16.73 -12.10 -30.46
C GLY A 202 -17.47 -11.47 -29.28
N LEU A 203 -17.45 -10.14 -29.22
CA LEU A 203 -17.92 -9.36 -28.08
C LEU A 203 -19.45 -9.27 -27.89
N GLN A 204 -20.22 -10.04 -28.67
CA GLN A 204 -21.69 -9.93 -28.78
C GLN A 204 -22.47 -10.66 -27.67
N ASP A 205 -21.87 -11.67 -27.02
CA ASP A 205 -22.59 -12.54 -26.07
C ASP A 205 -22.53 -12.01 -24.62
N THR A 206 -23.03 -12.76 -23.63
CA THR A 206 -22.83 -12.47 -22.20
C THR A 206 -21.34 -12.63 -21.81
N PRO A 207 -20.83 -11.93 -20.78
CA PRO A 207 -19.43 -12.04 -20.31
C PRO A 207 -19.16 -13.37 -19.61
N GLU A 208 -19.39 -14.48 -20.31
CA GLU A 208 -19.02 -15.81 -19.87
C GLU A 208 -17.68 -16.14 -20.50
N GLY A 209 -16.62 -16.17 -19.70
CA GLY A 209 -15.25 -16.47 -20.17
C GLY A 209 -14.23 -15.42 -19.72
N HIS A 210 -13.00 -15.60 -20.18
CA HIS A 210 -11.89 -14.68 -19.89
C HIS A 210 -11.75 -13.69 -21.03
N PHE A 211 -11.84 -12.39 -20.71
CA PHE A 211 -11.62 -11.32 -21.69
C PHE A 211 -10.14 -11.16 -21.96
N VAL A 212 -9.77 -11.24 -23.24
CA VAL A 212 -8.38 -11.14 -23.68
C VAL A 212 -8.30 -10.27 -24.94
N CYS A 213 -7.28 -9.44 -25.03
CA CYS A 213 -6.95 -8.68 -26.23
C CYS A 213 -5.62 -9.14 -26.83
N LEU A 214 -5.59 -9.27 -28.16
CA LEU A 214 -4.38 -9.60 -28.89
C LEU A 214 -3.64 -8.30 -29.27
N GLU A 215 -2.34 -8.30 -29.08
CA GLU A 215 -1.46 -7.19 -29.44
C GLU A 215 -0.70 -7.50 -30.74
N PRO A 216 -0.45 -6.51 -31.59
CA PRO A 216 0.36 -6.71 -32.78
C PRO A 216 1.82 -6.96 -32.42
N ALA A 217 2.46 -7.86 -33.17
CA ALA A 217 3.88 -8.13 -33.04
C ALA A 217 4.72 -6.85 -33.30
N CYS A 218 5.84 -6.74 -32.58
CA CYS A 218 6.81 -5.66 -32.80
C CYS A 218 7.38 -5.72 -34.20
N GLN A 219 7.52 -4.57 -34.87
CA GLN A 219 8.34 -4.51 -36.07
C GLN A 219 9.79 -4.72 -35.67
N ASN A 220 10.43 -5.75 -36.20
CA ASN A 220 11.89 -5.88 -36.11
C ASN A 220 12.48 -4.75 -36.96
N THR A 221 12.98 -3.68 -36.33
CA THR A 221 13.88 -2.77 -37.01
C THR A 221 15.22 -3.49 -37.17
N PRO A 222 15.67 -3.85 -38.38
CA PRO A 222 17.06 -4.21 -38.57
C PRO A 222 17.89 -2.95 -38.31
N SER A 223 18.76 -3.02 -37.31
CA SER A 223 19.84 -2.04 -37.07
C SER A 223 20.87 -2.10 -38.19
#